data_AF-A0A843EH29-F1
#
_entry.id   AF-A0A843EH29-F1
#
_cell.length_a   1.000
_cell.length_b   1.000
_cell.length_c   1.000
_cell.angle_alpha   90.00
_cell.angle_beta   90.00
_cell.angle_gamma   90.00
#
_symmetry.space_group_name_H-M   'P 1'
#
loop_
_entity.id
_entity.type
_entity.pdbx_description
1 polymer ?
#
loop_
_entity_poly.entity_id
_entity_poly.type
_entity_poly.pdbx_seq_one_letter_code
_entity_poly.pdbx_strand_id
1 'polypeptide(L)'
;LLSVDISWILAVACISLGLVGLLALVSIFQKAIFFPIMASMEYLNIKTKLSLFDRVVSFLFSISGDLDTRNIEIDTNLNRASIPWREVASTLRLSFMAGLFIWIYISMNPSWFSSDMFTNVPVYLFSLMLYIPLLVMPFSIFMSLNVRICTRYRDFKVYDGVKMTLYKMLAPVLVTFIYILLAVNSNGISVVFYFILLSVIFNLLINLLACLSFYRWFEGGVVNEIRSKWSTFRPVSMMMVVEDENRIAKEEVPDTPRRDLSDLGVMVFGDSQE
;
A
#
# COMPACT_ATOMS: atom_id res chain seq x y z
N LEU A 1 -5.01 36.03 -28.13
CA LEU A 1 -3.73 35.49 -27.61
C LEU A 1 -3.68 35.48 -26.08
N LEU A 2 -3.95 36.61 -25.40
CA LEU A 2 -3.96 36.69 -23.91
C LEU A 2 -4.95 35.76 -23.17
N SER A 3 -6.01 35.26 -23.81
CA SER A 3 -7.00 34.38 -23.15
C SER A 3 -6.53 32.93 -23.00
N VAL A 4 -5.66 32.45 -23.90
CA VAL A 4 -5.18 31.06 -23.91
C VAL A 4 -4.15 30.86 -22.79
N ASP A 5 -3.25 31.83 -22.60
CA ASP A 5 -2.19 31.75 -21.58
C ASP A 5 -2.76 31.77 -20.14
N ILE A 6 -3.76 32.62 -19.88
CA ILE A 6 -4.44 32.69 -18.58
C ILE A 6 -5.22 31.39 -18.30
N SER A 7 -5.84 30.80 -19.32
CA SER A 7 -6.60 29.54 -19.18
C SER A 7 -5.68 28.37 -18.83
N TRP A 8 -4.49 28.29 -19.42
CA TRP A 8 -3.50 27.27 -19.07
C TRP A 8 -2.93 27.46 -17.65
N ILE A 9 -2.66 28.70 -17.26
CA ILE A 9 -2.19 29.01 -15.89
C ILE A 9 -3.26 28.60 -14.86
N LEU A 10 -4.53 28.93 -15.12
CA LEU A 10 -5.65 28.51 -14.26
C LEU A 10 -5.81 26.99 -14.22
N ALA A 11 -5.69 26.29 -15.36
CA ALA A 11 -5.76 24.83 -15.40
C ALA A 11 -4.64 24.18 -14.58
N VAL A 12 -3.40 24.65 -14.72
CA VAL A 12 -2.26 24.15 -13.94
C VAL A 12 -2.42 24.47 -12.44
N ALA A 13 -2.94 25.65 -12.10
CA ALA A 13 -3.24 26.01 -10.72
C ALA A 13 -4.34 25.11 -10.12
N CYS A 14 -5.42 24.83 -10.85
CA CYS A 14 -6.47 23.91 -10.42
C CYS A 14 -5.96 22.48 -10.23
N ILE A 15 -5.10 21.98 -11.13
CA ILE A 15 -4.54 20.62 -11.00
C ILE A 15 -3.59 20.54 -9.80
N SER A 16 -2.73 21.53 -9.60
CA SER A 16 -1.79 21.54 -8.48
C SER A 16 -2.51 21.69 -7.12
N LEU A 17 -3.47 22.60 -7.00
CA LEU A 17 -4.30 22.73 -5.80
C LEU A 17 -5.15 21.47 -5.56
N GLY A 18 -5.74 20.91 -6.62
CA GLY A 18 -6.51 19.67 -6.56
C GLY A 18 -5.66 18.49 -6.08
N LEU A 19 -4.42 18.39 -6.56
CA LEU A 19 -3.46 17.38 -6.11
C LEU A 19 -3.14 17.52 -4.62
N VAL A 20 -2.88 18.74 -4.15
CA VAL A 20 -2.61 18.98 -2.72
C VAL A 20 -3.80 18.60 -1.86
N GLY A 21 -5.03 18.97 -2.28
CA GLY A 21 -6.26 18.60 -1.59
C GLY A 21 -6.47 17.08 -1.54
N LEU A 22 -6.21 16.39 -2.66
CA LEU A 22 -6.26 14.93 -2.75
C LEU A 22 -5.28 14.26 -1.79
N LEU A 23 -4.04 14.76 -1.70
CA LEU A 23 -3.02 14.22 -0.80
C LEU A 23 -3.36 14.46 0.68
N ALA A 24 -3.97 15.60 0.99
CA ALA A 24 -4.49 15.85 2.34
C ALA A 24 -5.57 14.81 2.70
N LEU A 25 -6.50 14.50 1.79
CA LEU A 25 -7.50 13.44 2.00
C LEU A 25 -6.84 12.07 2.19
N VAL A 26 -5.86 11.71 1.36
CA VAL A 26 -5.08 10.46 1.51
C VAL A 26 -4.47 10.39 2.91
N SER A 27 -3.87 11.48 3.40
CA SER A 27 -3.25 11.51 4.73
C SER A 27 -4.27 11.27 5.86
N ILE A 28 -5.49 11.80 5.72
CA ILE A 28 -6.59 11.59 6.67
C ILE A 28 -7.04 10.12 6.61
N PHE A 29 -7.24 9.58 5.41
CA PHE A 29 -7.63 8.18 5.22
C PHE A 29 -6.59 7.21 5.78
N GLN A 30 -5.30 7.45 5.55
CA GLN A 30 -4.23 6.64 6.14
C GLN A 30 -4.36 6.57 7.65
N LYS A 31 -4.51 7.72 8.33
CA LYS A 31 -4.65 7.77 9.79
C LYS A 31 -5.93 7.09 10.27
N ALA A 32 -7.04 7.27 9.56
CA ALA A 32 -8.33 6.70 9.92
C ALA A 32 -8.36 5.18 9.75
N ILE A 33 -7.73 4.66 8.71
CA ILE A 33 -7.77 3.25 8.32
C ILE A 33 -6.69 2.43 9.04
N PHE A 34 -5.54 3.03 9.37
CA PHE A 34 -4.40 2.33 9.94
C PHE A 34 -4.72 1.59 11.24
N PHE A 35 -5.22 2.28 12.27
CA PHE A 35 -5.46 1.68 13.58
C PHE A 35 -6.55 0.60 13.57
N PRO A 36 -7.72 0.78 12.91
CA PRO A 36 -8.72 -0.27 12.80
C PRO A 36 -8.21 -1.53 12.10
N ILE A 37 -7.41 -1.38 11.04
CA ILE A 37 -6.81 -2.53 10.35
C ILE A 37 -5.83 -3.25 11.26
N MET A 38 -4.93 -2.52 11.92
CA MET A 38 -3.94 -3.11 12.83
C MET A 38 -4.62 -3.88 13.97
N ALA A 39 -5.66 -3.30 14.57
CA ALA A 39 -6.46 -3.97 15.59
C ALA A 39 -7.14 -5.22 15.04
N SER A 40 -7.77 -5.14 13.86
CA SER A 40 -8.40 -6.31 13.24
C SER A 40 -7.38 -7.43 13.00
N MET A 41 -6.23 -7.09 12.42
CA MET A 41 -5.13 -8.02 12.12
C MET A 41 -4.64 -8.77 13.36
N GLU A 42 -4.42 -8.07 14.47
CA GLU A 42 -3.95 -8.67 15.72
C GLU A 42 -4.88 -9.78 16.22
N TYR A 43 -6.20 -9.57 16.10
CA TYR A 43 -7.21 -10.49 16.61
C TYR A 43 -7.75 -11.48 15.57
N LEU A 44 -7.23 -11.50 14.34
CA LEU A 44 -7.73 -12.39 13.27
C LEU A 44 -7.67 -13.86 13.67
N ASN A 45 -6.59 -14.30 14.32
CA ASN A 45 -6.40 -15.71 14.70
C ASN A 45 -7.01 -16.06 16.09
N ILE A 46 -7.49 -15.07 16.83
CA ILE A 46 -8.00 -15.27 18.20
C ILE A 46 -9.53 -15.38 18.22
N LYS A 47 -10.20 -14.67 17.30
CA LYS A 47 -11.67 -14.61 17.27
C LYS A 47 -12.26 -15.90 16.73
N THR A 48 -13.13 -16.54 17.52
CA THR A 48 -13.94 -17.70 17.09
C THR A 48 -14.98 -17.35 16.02
N LYS A 49 -15.44 -16.09 15.98
CA LYS A 49 -16.30 -15.54 14.93
C LYS A 49 -15.68 -14.26 14.35
N LEU A 50 -15.27 -14.33 13.10
CA LEU A 50 -14.76 -13.19 12.34
C LEU A 50 -15.92 -12.26 11.95
N SER A 51 -15.79 -10.96 12.26
CA SER A 51 -16.71 -9.94 11.77
C SER A 51 -16.57 -9.77 10.25
N LEU A 52 -17.56 -9.14 9.60
CA LEU A 52 -17.46 -8.82 8.16
C LEU A 52 -16.22 -7.97 7.84
N PHE A 53 -15.88 -7.03 8.72
CA PHE A 53 -14.67 -6.22 8.59
C PHE A 53 -13.40 -7.07 8.69
N ASP A 54 -13.33 -7.97 9.67
CA ASP A 54 -12.18 -8.89 9.84
C ASP A 54 -11.98 -9.78 8.61
N ARG A 55 -13.08 -10.24 7.97
CA ARG A 55 -13.02 -11.01 6.72
C ARG A 55 -12.48 -10.18 5.56
N VAL A 56 -12.90 -8.93 5.44
CA VAL A 56 -12.40 -8.01 4.40
C VAL A 56 -10.90 -7.74 4.61
N VAL A 57 -10.47 -7.52 5.85
CA VAL A 57 -9.05 -7.33 6.19
C VAL A 57 -8.24 -8.59 5.87
N SER A 58 -8.68 -9.77 6.32
CA SER A 58 -7.99 -11.04 6.00
C SER A 58 -7.87 -11.28 4.50
N PHE A 59 -8.94 -11.00 3.74
CA PHE A 59 -8.93 -11.12 2.28
C PHE A 59 -8.01 -10.09 1.63
N LEU A 60 -8.15 -8.81 1.97
CA LEU A 60 -7.39 -7.72 1.35
C LEU A 60 -5.89 -7.90 1.59
N PHE A 61 -5.49 -8.22 2.82
CA PHE A 61 -4.09 -8.43 3.20
C PHE A 61 -3.60 -9.87 2.99
N SER A 62 -4.43 -10.77 2.44
CA SER A 62 -4.08 -12.17 2.17
C SER A 62 -3.42 -12.89 3.37
N ILE A 63 -3.89 -12.60 4.60
CA ILE A 63 -3.34 -13.18 5.83
C ILE A 63 -3.88 -14.61 5.99
N SER A 64 -2.99 -15.60 6.03
CA SER A 64 -3.36 -17.00 6.26
C SER A 64 -3.81 -17.22 7.71
N GLY A 65 -4.80 -18.09 7.91
CA GLY A 65 -5.27 -18.46 9.25
C GLY A 65 -4.20 -19.10 10.13
N ASP A 66 -3.15 -19.69 9.54
CA ASP A 66 -2.07 -20.36 10.26
C ASP A 66 -0.97 -19.40 10.77
N LEU A 67 -1.07 -18.10 10.45
CA LEU A 67 -0.09 -17.11 10.87
C LEU A 67 -0.40 -16.63 12.29
N ASP A 68 0.59 -16.62 13.18
CA ASP A 68 0.42 -15.99 14.50
C ASP A 68 0.47 -14.46 14.35
N THR A 69 -0.70 -13.84 14.36
CA THR A 69 -0.87 -12.40 14.15
C THR A 69 -0.62 -11.56 15.41
N ARG A 70 -0.16 -12.15 16.53
CA ARG A 70 0.09 -11.41 17.77
C ARG A 70 1.34 -10.55 17.72
N ASN A 71 2.37 -11.03 17.01
CA ASN A 71 3.67 -10.37 16.93
C ASN A 71 3.70 -9.39 15.74
N ILE A 72 2.87 -8.36 15.79
CA ILE A 72 2.92 -7.29 14.79
C ILE A 72 3.93 -6.24 15.24
N GLU A 73 4.95 -6.02 14.41
CA GLU A 73 5.95 -4.99 14.61
C GLU A 73 5.83 -3.88 13.57
N ILE A 74 6.24 -2.69 13.99
CA ILE A 74 6.27 -1.49 13.19
C ILE A 74 7.65 -0.86 13.35
N ASP A 75 8.27 -0.49 12.24
CA ASP A 75 9.48 0.32 12.29
C ASP A 75 9.11 1.78 12.61
N THR A 76 9.50 2.22 13.81
CA THR A 76 9.22 3.57 14.29
C THR A 76 10.34 4.56 13.98
N ASN A 77 11.52 4.09 13.54
CA ASN A 77 12.69 4.93 13.29
C ASN A 77 12.86 5.27 11.80
N LEU A 78 11.84 5.92 11.24
CA LEU A 78 11.89 6.45 9.88
C LEU A 78 12.48 7.86 9.87
N ASN A 79 13.81 7.95 9.85
CA ASN A 79 14.50 9.21 9.53
C ASN A 79 15.16 9.04 8.16
N ARG A 80 14.41 9.34 7.09
CA ARG A 80 14.88 9.17 5.72
C ARG A 80 15.16 10.52 5.08
N ALA A 81 16.40 10.72 4.64
CA ALA A 81 16.83 11.97 3.98
C ALA A 81 16.52 11.99 2.47
N SER A 82 16.14 10.86 1.87
CA SER A 82 15.93 10.70 0.43
C SER A 82 14.57 10.07 0.10
N ILE A 83 14.10 10.33 -1.12
CA ILE A 83 12.83 9.79 -1.64
C ILE A 83 12.95 8.26 -1.76
N PRO A 84 12.02 7.48 -1.16
CA PRO A 84 12.06 6.03 -1.20
C PRO A 84 11.58 5.50 -2.56
N TRP A 85 12.44 5.53 -3.57
CA TRP A 85 12.11 5.12 -4.95
C TRP A 85 11.50 3.72 -5.06
N ARG A 86 11.90 2.79 -4.19
CA ARG A 86 11.30 1.44 -4.14
C ARG A 86 9.83 1.47 -3.73
N GLU A 87 9.47 2.32 -2.78
CA GLU A 87 8.10 2.46 -2.27
C GLU A 87 7.25 3.27 -3.24
N VAL A 88 7.82 4.32 -3.84
CA VAL A 88 7.22 5.05 -4.96
C VAL A 88 6.90 4.09 -6.10
N ALA A 89 7.87 3.28 -6.55
CA ALA A 89 7.67 2.34 -7.67
C ALA A 89 6.63 1.26 -7.35
N SER A 90 6.60 0.77 -6.11
CA SER A 90 5.61 -0.23 -5.68
C SER A 90 4.20 0.37 -5.64
N THR A 91 4.04 1.54 -5.03
CA THR A 91 2.76 2.25 -4.95
C THR A 91 2.29 2.68 -6.34
N LEU A 92 3.18 3.18 -7.20
CA LEU A 92 2.87 3.51 -8.58
C LEU A 92 2.37 2.30 -9.36
N ARG A 93 3.01 1.13 -9.21
CA ARG A 93 2.57 -0.11 -9.84
C ARG A 93 1.16 -0.50 -9.39
N LEU A 94 0.90 -0.39 -8.08
CA LEU A 94 -0.40 -0.69 -7.50
C LEU A 94 -1.49 0.27 -8.00
N SER A 95 -1.17 1.57 -8.06
CA SER A 95 -2.07 2.61 -8.59
C SER A 95 -2.34 2.43 -10.07
N PHE A 96 -1.31 2.09 -10.85
CA PHE A 96 -1.47 1.82 -12.27
C PHE A 96 -2.38 0.61 -12.51
N MET A 97 -2.22 -0.46 -11.73
CA MET A 97 -3.11 -1.62 -11.78
C MET A 97 -4.56 -1.21 -11.45
N ALA A 98 -4.80 -0.53 -10.32
CA ALA A 98 -6.11 0.01 -9.94
C ALA A 98 -6.73 0.90 -11.04
N GLY A 99 -5.90 1.72 -11.68
CA GLY A 99 -6.31 2.57 -12.78
C GLY A 99 -6.76 1.81 -14.02
N LEU A 100 -6.02 0.76 -14.40
CA LEU A 100 -6.43 -0.12 -15.49
C LEU A 100 -7.77 -0.79 -15.21
N PHE A 101 -8.03 -1.23 -13.96
CA PHE A 101 -9.33 -1.81 -13.58
C PHE A 101 -10.50 -0.86 -13.83
N ILE A 102 -10.41 0.36 -13.32
CA ILE A 102 -11.45 1.38 -13.46
C ILE A 102 -11.62 1.76 -14.93
N TRP A 103 -10.51 1.92 -15.65
CA TRP A 103 -10.53 2.25 -17.06
C TRP A 103 -11.21 1.16 -17.92
N ILE A 104 -10.88 -0.11 -17.69
CA ILE A 104 -11.53 -1.26 -18.36
C ILE A 104 -13.03 -1.24 -18.07
N TYR A 105 -13.44 -1.09 -16.82
CA TYR A 105 -14.85 -1.05 -16.43
C TYR A 105 -15.64 0.06 -17.14
N ILE A 106 -15.09 1.27 -17.22
CA ILE A 106 -15.73 2.39 -17.91
C ILE A 106 -15.82 2.11 -19.41
N SER A 107 -14.74 1.59 -20.00
CA SER A 107 -14.73 1.20 -21.41
C SER A 107 -15.70 0.06 -21.74
N MET A 108 -16.15 -0.72 -20.76
CA MET A 108 -17.16 -1.76 -20.95
C MET A 108 -18.58 -1.24 -20.94
N ASN A 109 -18.84 -0.07 -20.36
CA ASN A 109 -20.21 0.31 -20.03
C ASN A 109 -20.93 0.81 -21.29
N PRO A 110 -21.88 0.05 -21.87
CA PRO A 110 -22.53 0.40 -23.13
C PRO A 110 -23.32 1.71 -23.03
N SER A 111 -23.72 2.13 -21.83
CA SER A 111 -24.39 3.42 -21.63
C SER A 111 -23.53 4.64 -22.00
N TRP A 112 -22.20 4.49 -22.02
CA TRP A 112 -21.24 5.54 -22.32
C TRP A 112 -20.95 5.69 -23.83
N PHE A 113 -21.40 4.72 -24.63
CA PHE A 113 -21.21 4.68 -26.08
C PHE A 113 -22.38 5.29 -26.86
N SER A 114 -23.32 5.96 -26.17
CA SER A 114 -24.32 6.79 -26.84
C SER A 114 -23.65 8.00 -27.52
N SER A 115 -24.15 8.39 -28.70
CA SER A 115 -23.51 9.37 -29.59
C SER A 115 -23.21 10.73 -28.95
N ASP A 116 -23.99 11.13 -27.95
CA ASP A 116 -23.83 12.41 -27.25
C ASP A 116 -22.79 12.35 -26.11
N MET A 117 -22.47 11.15 -25.62
CA MET A 117 -21.58 10.95 -24.47
C MET A 117 -20.11 10.83 -24.87
N PHE A 118 -19.79 10.43 -26.10
CA PHE A 118 -18.41 10.22 -26.57
C PHE A 118 -17.50 11.44 -26.38
N THR A 119 -18.02 12.65 -26.54
CA THR A 119 -17.26 13.91 -26.34
C THR A 119 -16.90 14.13 -24.86
N ASN A 120 -17.72 13.63 -23.94
CA ASN A 120 -17.55 13.81 -22.49
C ASN A 120 -16.82 12.64 -21.80
N VAL A 121 -16.76 11.46 -22.43
CA VAL A 121 -16.05 10.26 -21.93
C VAL A 121 -14.63 10.57 -21.45
N PRO A 122 -13.79 11.34 -22.18
CA PRO A 122 -12.44 11.67 -21.71
C PRO A 122 -12.44 12.47 -20.39
N VAL A 123 -13.36 13.42 -20.23
CA VAL A 123 -13.46 14.23 -19.00
C VAL A 123 -13.77 13.34 -17.80
N TYR A 124 -14.74 12.43 -17.93
CA TYR A 124 -15.07 11.48 -16.87
C TYR A 124 -13.93 10.51 -16.55
N LEU A 125 -13.24 10.01 -17.59
CA LEU A 125 -12.05 9.16 -17.41
C LEU A 125 -10.96 9.90 -16.65
N PHE A 126 -10.66 11.15 -17.02
CA PHE A 126 -9.64 11.95 -16.34
C PHE A 126 -10.04 12.31 -14.90
N SER A 127 -11.31 12.64 -14.65
CA SER A 127 -11.81 12.88 -13.30
C SER A 127 -11.66 11.63 -12.43
N LEU A 128 -12.01 10.45 -12.93
CA LEU A 128 -11.87 9.20 -12.18
C LEU A 128 -10.41 8.83 -11.93
N MET A 129 -9.51 9.14 -12.87
CA MET A 129 -8.08 8.92 -12.69
C MET A 129 -7.48 9.75 -11.55
N LEU A 130 -7.99 10.95 -11.29
CA LEU A 130 -7.58 11.77 -10.14
C LEU A 130 -7.94 11.14 -8.79
N TYR A 131 -8.94 10.25 -8.72
CA TYR A 131 -9.32 9.57 -7.48
C TYR A 131 -8.57 8.24 -7.25
N ILE A 132 -7.78 7.75 -8.21
CA ILE A 132 -7.00 6.52 -8.05
C ILE A 132 -6.00 6.60 -6.89
N PRO A 133 -5.20 7.68 -6.76
CA PRO A 133 -4.34 7.87 -5.58
C PRO A 133 -5.10 7.74 -4.26
N LEU A 134 -6.34 8.24 -4.20
CA LEU A 134 -7.18 8.17 -3.01
C LEU A 134 -7.50 6.73 -2.60
N LEU A 135 -7.67 5.84 -3.57
CA LEU A 135 -7.99 4.44 -3.32
C LEU A 135 -6.74 3.65 -2.91
N VAL A 136 -5.60 3.91 -3.54
CA VAL A 136 -4.41 3.07 -3.42
C VAL A 136 -3.41 3.57 -2.37
N MET A 137 -3.17 4.87 -2.29
CA MET A 137 -2.18 5.42 -1.36
C MET A 137 -2.49 5.19 0.11
N PRO A 138 -3.75 5.04 0.57
CA PRO A 138 -4.00 4.67 1.96
C PRO A 138 -3.25 3.42 2.42
N PHE A 139 -2.92 2.50 1.50
CA PHE A 139 -2.17 1.29 1.82
C PHE A 139 -0.65 1.47 1.83
N SER A 140 -0.11 2.57 1.28
CA SER A 140 1.33 2.80 1.23
C SER A 140 1.94 3.01 2.62
N ILE A 141 1.15 3.45 3.60
CA ILE A 141 1.61 3.66 4.98
C ILE A 141 2.11 2.37 5.64
N PHE A 142 1.50 1.21 5.31
CA PHE A 142 1.95 -0.09 5.80
C PHE A 142 3.32 -0.47 5.24
N MET A 143 3.67 0.03 4.06
CA MET A 143 4.99 -0.12 3.46
C MET A 143 5.99 0.84 4.10
N SER A 144 5.63 2.12 4.24
CA SER A 144 6.47 3.15 4.86
C SER A 144 6.89 2.74 6.27
N LEU A 145 5.93 2.32 7.09
CA LEU A 145 6.13 1.85 8.46
C LEU A 145 6.68 0.42 8.57
N ASN A 146 6.96 -0.23 7.44
CA ASN A 146 7.43 -1.62 7.34
C ASN A 146 6.69 -2.57 8.29
N VAL A 147 5.35 -2.51 8.27
CA VAL A 147 4.53 -3.32 9.17
C VAL A 147 4.71 -4.79 8.82
N ARG A 148 5.15 -5.57 9.80
CA ARG A 148 5.45 -6.99 9.64
C ARG A 148 4.82 -7.81 10.75
N ILE A 149 4.43 -9.02 10.40
CA ILE A 149 4.03 -10.05 11.35
C ILE A 149 5.23 -10.97 11.51
N CYS A 150 5.87 -10.90 12.67
CA CYS A 150 7.07 -11.67 12.98
C CYS A 150 6.67 -13.12 13.27
N THR A 151 7.18 -14.04 12.46
CA THR A 151 7.05 -15.49 12.70
C THR A 151 8.43 -16.09 12.90
N ARG A 152 8.50 -17.31 13.46
CA ARG A 152 9.79 -17.97 13.73
C ARG A 152 10.66 -18.23 12.50
N TYR A 153 10.06 -18.29 11.31
CA TYR A 153 10.75 -18.71 10.08
C TYR A 153 10.85 -17.61 9.02
N ARG A 154 9.84 -16.74 8.92
CA ARG A 154 9.83 -15.65 7.93
C ARG A 154 8.87 -14.53 8.32
N ASP A 155 9.36 -13.30 8.27
CA ASP A 155 8.51 -12.13 8.45
C ASP A 155 7.52 -11.99 7.29
N PHE A 156 6.22 -11.92 7.63
CA PHE A 156 5.18 -11.59 6.67
C PHE A 156 4.98 -10.08 6.65
N LYS A 157 5.36 -9.44 5.54
CA LYS A 157 5.12 -8.00 5.34
C LYS A 157 3.67 -7.76 4.95
N VAL A 158 2.97 -6.97 5.75
CA VAL A 158 1.54 -6.71 5.57
C VAL A 158 1.22 -6.14 4.20
N TYR A 159 2.07 -5.23 3.71
CA TYR A 159 1.92 -4.63 2.38
C TYR A 159 2.05 -5.65 1.23
N ASP A 160 2.89 -6.68 1.36
CA ASP A 160 3.02 -7.71 0.32
C ASP A 160 1.72 -8.51 0.16
N GLY A 161 0.95 -8.66 1.25
CA GLY A 161 -0.38 -9.22 1.25
C GLY A 161 -1.36 -8.47 0.34
N VAL A 162 -1.46 -7.15 0.50
CA VAL A 162 -2.31 -6.28 -0.34
C VAL A 162 -1.94 -6.41 -1.81
N LYS A 163 -0.63 -6.39 -2.08
CA LYS A 163 -0.08 -6.54 -3.43
C LYS A 163 -0.46 -7.88 -4.05
N MET A 164 -0.36 -8.98 -3.30
CA MET A 164 -0.76 -10.31 -3.79
C MET A 164 -2.25 -10.39 -4.12
N THR A 165 -3.11 -9.83 -3.26
CA THR A 165 -4.57 -9.82 -3.50
C THR A 165 -4.92 -9.06 -4.79
N LEU A 166 -4.32 -7.89 -4.99
CA LEU A 166 -4.52 -7.11 -6.21
C LEU A 166 -4.00 -7.83 -7.47
N TYR A 167 -2.88 -8.54 -7.38
CA TYR A 167 -2.42 -9.39 -8.49
C TYR A 167 -3.38 -10.53 -8.80
N LYS A 168 -3.96 -11.18 -7.78
CA LYS A 168 -4.96 -12.24 -7.98
C LYS A 168 -6.23 -11.71 -8.65
N MET A 169 -6.64 -10.48 -8.33
CA MET A 169 -7.76 -9.81 -8.99
C MET A 169 -7.46 -9.37 -10.43
N LEU A 170 -6.18 -9.25 -10.83
CA LEU A 170 -5.81 -8.79 -12.17
C LEU A 170 -6.14 -9.82 -13.25
N ALA A 171 -5.92 -11.11 -12.98
CA ALA A 171 -6.13 -12.18 -13.94
C ALA A 171 -7.54 -12.17 -14.58
N PRO A 172 -8.66 -12.15 -13.81
CA PRO A 172 -9.99 -12.11 -14.42
C PRO A 172 -10.23 -10.82 -15.22
N VAL A 173 -9.61 -9.70 -14.87
CA VAL A 173 -9.82 -8.43 -15.56
C VAL A 173 -9.03 -8.31 -16.85
N LEU A 174 -7.84 -8.91 -16.91
CA LEU A 174 -7.09 -9.06 -18.17
C LEU A 174 -7.88 -9.89 -19.20
N VAL A 175 -8.55 -10.96 -18.74
CA VAL A 175 -9.43 -11.78 -19.59
C VAL A 175 -10.58 -10.95 -20.13
N THR A 176 -11.24 -10.17 -19.27
CA THR A 176 -12.31 -9.26 -19.68
C THR A 176 -11.81 -8.19 -20.67
N PHE A 177 -10.61 -7.66 -20.49
CA PHE A 177 -10.02 -6.68 -21.41
C PHE A 177 -9.77 -7.26 -22.81
N ILE A 178 -9.22 -8.47 -22.89
CA ILE A 178 -9.01 -9.17 -24.17
C ILE A 178 -10.36 -9.36 -24.89
N TYR A 179 -11.42 -9.70 -24.15
CA TYR A 179 -12.77 -9.83 -24.71
C TYR A 179 -13.29 -8.53 -25.34
N ILE A 180 -13.02 -7.37 -24.72
CA ILE A 180 -13.41 -6.04 -25.25
C ILE A 180 -12.65 -5.72 -26.54
N LEU A 181 -11.33 -5.96 -26.56
CA LEU A 181 -10.53 -5.71 -27.77
C LEU A 181 -11.05 -6.50 -28.97
N LEU A 182 -11.54 -7.71 -28.75
CA LEU A 182 -12.15 -8.53 -29.79
C LEU A 182 -13.55 -8.01 -30.20
N ALA A 183 -14.32 -7.46 -29.25
CA ALA A 183 -15.67 -6.96 -29.50
C ALA A 183 -15.73 -5.60 -30.22
N VAL A 184 -14.72 -4.74 -30.04
CA VAL A 184 -14.72 -3.33 -30.53
C VAL A 184 -14.33 -3.20 -32.03
N ASN A 185 -14.34 -4.30 -32.80
CA ASN A 185 -13.90 -4.35 -34.20
C ASN A 185 -14.74 -3.51 -35.21
N SER A 186 -15.67 -2.66 -34.76
CA SER A 186 -16.51 -1.81 -35.61
C SER A 186 -16.06 -0.35 -35.72
N ASN A 187 -15.21 0.13 -34.78
CA ASN A 187 -14.70 1.50 -34.79
C ASN A 187 -13.19 1.45 -35.06
N GLY A 188 -12.73 2.16 -36.09
CA GLY A 188 -11.35 2.11 -36.59
C GLY A 188 -10.30 1.95 -35.48
N ILE A 189 -9.60 0.82 -35.52
CA ILE A 189 -8.59 0.33 -34.55
C ILE A 189 -7.66 1.45 -34.08
N SER A 190 -7.24 2.34 -34.97
CA SER A 190 -6.32 3.46 -34.67
C SER A 190 -6.85 4.45 -33.63
N VAL A 191 -8.15 4.76 -33.64
CA VAL A 191 -8.75 5.73 -32.70
C VAL A 191 -8.80 5.14 -31.29
N VAL A 192 -9.18 3.87 -31.18
CA VAL A 192 -9.25 3.14 -29.91
C VAL A 192 -7.85 3.02 -29.29
N PHE A 193 -6.85 2.62 -30.09
CA PHE A 193 -5.47 2.56 -29.61
C PHE A 193 -4.92 3.91 -29.14
N TYR A 194 -5.26 5.01 -29.82
CA TYR A 194 -4.85 6.35 -29.41
C TYR A 194 -5.43 6.73 -28.03
N PHE A 195 -6.72 6.48 -27.80
CA PHE A 195 -7.35 6.76 -26.50
C PHE A 195 -6.80 5.88 -25.37
N ILE A 196 -6.49 4.61 -25.66
CA ILE A 196 -5.84 3.71 -24.70
C ILE A 196 -4.47 4.26 -24.30
N LEU A 197 -3.64 4.58 -25.29
CA LEU A 197 -2.28 5.09 -25.06
C LEU A 197 -2.31 6.38 -24.23
N LEU A 198 -3.17 7.32 -24.59
CA LEU A 198 -3.29 8.61 -23.90
C LEU A 198 -3.78 8.44 -22.45
N SER A 199 -4.74 7.53 -22.22
CA SER A 199 -5.23 7.19 -20.88
C SER A 199 -4.14 6.58 -20.01
N VAL A 200 -3.35 5.65 -20.56
CA VAL A 200 -2.23 5.01 -19.87
C VAL A 200 -1.15 6.02 -19.46
N ILE A 201 -0.76 6.90 -20.38
CA ILE A 201 0.26 7.94 -20.13
C ILE A 201 -0.23 8.90 -19.03
N PHE A 202 -1.47 9.36 -19.14
CA PHE A 202 -2.04 10.30 -18.18
C PHE A 202 -2.17 9.68 -16.78
N ASN A 203 -2.61 8.42 -16.71
CA ASN A 203 -2.68 7.66 -15.46
C ASN A 203 -1.32 7.56 -14.77
N LEU A 204 -0.28 7.21 -15.54
CA LEU A 204 1.08 7.08 -15.02
C LEU A 204 1.59 8.42 -14.50
N LEU A 205 1.38 9.50 -15.26
CA LEU A 205 1.87 10.85 -14.92
C LEU A 205 1.22 11.38 -13.64
N ILE A 206 -0.11 11.29 -13.52
CA ILE A 206 -0.83 11.73 -12.30
C ILE A 206 -0.38 10.92 -11.09
N ASN A 207 -0.35 9.60 -11.19
CA ASN A 207 0.01 8.75 -10.06
C ASN A 207 1.47 8.95 -9.64
N LEU A 208 2.37 9.16 -10.60
CA LEU A 208 3.78 9.46 -10.32
C LEU A 208 3.91 10.80 -9.57
N LEU A 209 3.28 11.86 -10.06
CA LEU A 209 3.29 13.18 -9.41
C LEU A 209 2.69 13.09 -8.00
N ALA A 210 1.54 12.43 -7.87
CA ALA A 210 0.89 12.24 -6.58
C ALA A 210 1.80 11.48 -5.59
N CYS A 211 2.44 10.38 -6.02
CA CYS A 211 3.36 9.63 -5.17
C CYS A 211 4.55 10.51 -4.74
N LEU A 212 5.21 11.18 -5.68
CA LEU A 212 6.36 12.03 -5.38
C LEU A 212 6.01 13.15 -4.40
N SER A 213 4.89 13.84 -4.63
CA SER A 213 4.40 14.89 -3.74
C SER A 213 4.01 14.36 -2.36
N PHE A 214 3.40 13.17 -2.27
CA PHE A 214 3.06 12.53 -1.00
C PHE A 214 4.30 12.22 -0.16
N TYR A 215 5.26 11.46 -0.73
CA TYR A 215 6.48 11.06 -0.03
C TYR A 215 7.36 12.26 0.34
N ARG A 216 7.32 13.34 -0.45
CA ARG A 216 8.13 14.54 -0.17
C ARG A 216 7.52 15.43 0.91
N TRP A 217 6.21 15.58 0.97
CA TRP A 217 5.57 16.61 1.81
C TRP A 217 4.64 16.09 2.90
N PHE A 218 4.01 14.92 2.73
CA PHE A 218 2.97 14.42 3.63
C PHE A 218 3.42 13.24 4.50
N GLU A 219 4.26 12.34 3.98
CA GLU A 219 4.66 11.10 4.66
C GLU A 219 5.16 11.35 6.09
N GLY A 220 6.10 12.29 6.26
CA GLY A 220 6.69 12.58 7.58
C GLY A 220 5.64 12.99 8.62
N GLY A 221 4.63 13.77 8.23
CA GLY A 221 3.55 14.18 9.13
C GLY A 221 2.65 13.00 9.53
N VAL A 222 2.32 12.12 8.58
CA VAL A 222 1.49 10.93 8.85
C VAL A 222 2.23 9.94 9.75
N VAL A 223 3.49 9.64 9.42
CA VAL A 223 4.33 8.69 10.16
C VAL A 223 4.54 9.15 11.60
N ASN A 224 4.88 10.44 11.82
CA ASN A 224 5.11 10.97 13.17
C ASN A 224 3.85 10.90 14.05
N GLU A 225 2.68 11.18 13.49
CA GLU A 225 1.42 11.07 14.23
C GLU A 225 1.08 9.62 14.57
N ILE A 226 1.23 8.70 13.60
CA ILE A 226 1.00 7.28 13.85
C ILE A 226 1.97 6.76 14.91
N ARG A 227 3.25 7.13 14.82
CA ARG A 227 4.28 6.77 15.80
C ARG A 227 3.91 7.23 17.21
N SER A 228 3.54 8.51 17.36
CA SER A 228 3.16 9.09 18.66
C SER A 228 1.97 8.38 19.31
N LYS A 229 0.93 8.09 18.51
CA LYS A 229 -0.22 7.30 18.99
C LYS A 229 0.18 5.86 19.30
N TRP A 230 0.97 5.23 18.43
CA TRP A 230 1.42 3.84 18.61
C TRP A 230 2.22 3.65 19.89
N SER A 231 3.18 4.54 20.18
CA SER A 231 3.96 4.48 21.43
C SER A 231 3.11 4.67 22.69
N THR A 232 1.95 5.31 22.57
CA THR A 232 1.00 5.46 23.68
C THR A 232 0.22 4.16 23.92
N PHE A 233 -0.19 3.46 22.86
CA PHE A 233 -0.96 2.21 22.97
C PHE A 233 -0.09 0.98 23.27
N ARG A 234 1.15 0.98 22.79
CA ARG A 234 2.16 -0.03 23.09
C ARG A 234 3.43 0.69 23.52
N PRO A 235 3.66 0.92 24.83
CA PRO A 235 4.97 1.34 25.27
C PRO A 235 5.95 0.27 24.79
N VAL A 236 6.98 0.69 24.06
CA VAL A 236 8.05 -0.21 23.59
C VAL A 236 8.49 -1.02 24.81
N SER A 237 8.40 -2.34 24.74
CA SER A 237 8.94 -3.18 25.81
C SER A 237 10.41 -2.80 25.96
N MET A 238 10.79 -2.25 27.10
CA MET A 238 12.20 -1.94 27.43
C MET A 238 13.13 -3.18 27.37
N MET A 239 12.59 -4.37 27.05
CA MET A 239 13.29 -5.66 27.02
C MET A 239 13.24 -6.40 25.68
N MET A 240 12.88 -5.74 24.57
CA MET A 240 13.17 -6.29 23.24
C MET A 240 13.87 -5.23 22.40
N VAL A 241 15.11 -4.96 22.78
CA VAL A 241 16.14 -4.72 21.78
C VAL A 241 16.17 -6.01 20.97
N VAL A 242 15.68 -5.96 19.73
CA VAL A 242 16.06 -6.94 18.72
C VAL A 242 17.59 -6.97 18.78
N GLU A 243 18.15 -8.09 19.21
CA GLU A 243 19.56 -8.39 19.06
C GLU A 243 19.87 -8.22 17.56
N ASP A 244 20.31 -7.03 17.17
CA ASP A 244 21.27 -6.90 16.09
C ASP A 244 22.46 -7.72 16.59
N GLU A 245 22.60 -8.96 16.11
CA GLU A 245 23.73 -9.87 16.38
C GLU A 245 25.10 -9.19 16.16
N ASN A 246 25.13 -8.02 15.51
CA ASN A 246 26.33 -7.25 15.23
C ASN A 246 26.49 -5.94 16.02
N ARG A 247 25.67 -5.64 17.04
CA ARG A 247 25.80 -4.38 17.82
C ARG A 247 26.08 -4.50 19.30
N ILE A 248 26.09 -5.70 19.89
CA ILE A 248 26.51 -5.89 21.30
C ILE A 248 27.89 -6.56 21.33
N ALA A 249 28.83 -5.99 20.59
CA ALA A 249 30.24 -6.12 20.91
C ALA A 249 30.64 -4.84 21.66
N LYS A 250 30.83 -4.95 22.97
CA LYS A 250 31.43 -3.95 23.89
C LYS A 250 30.54 -2.85 24.47
N GLU A 251 29.52 -3.22 25.24
CA GLU A 251 29.24 -2.43 26.44
C GLU A 251 28.85 -3.39 27.56
N GLU A 252 29.86 -3.77 28.35
CA GLU A 252 29.67 -4.47 29.61
C GLU A 252 28.91 -3.53 30.54
N VAL A 253 27.61 -3.79 30.70
CA VAL A 253 26.80 -3.16 31.74
C VAL A 253 27.30 -3.71 33.07
N PRO A 254 27.88 -2.88 33.96
CA PRO A 254 28.34 -3.34 35.26
C PRO A 254 27.13 -3.82 36.09
N ASP A 255 27.32 -4.90 36.84
CA ASP A 255 26.38 -5.48 37.82
C ASP A 255 25.16 -6.28 37.30
N THR A 256 25.16 -6.77 36.06
CA THR A 256 24.25 -7.89 35.73
C THR A 256 24.87 -9.23 36.15
N PRO A 257 24.24 -10.00 37.08
CA PRO A 257 24.77 -11.30 37.48
C PRO A 257 24.82 -12.23 36.28
N ARG A 258 26.03 -12.66 35.90
CA ARG A 258 26.24 -13.66 34.86
C ARG A 258 25.78 -15.02 35.41
N ARG A 259 24.79 -15.63 34.75
CA ARG A 259 24.40 -17.00 35.05
C ARG A 259 25.52 -17.93 34.60
N ASP A 260 26.07 -18.72 35.52
CA ASP A 260 27.13 -19.66 35.19
C ASP A 260 26.54 -20.74 34.26
N LEU A 261 27.13 -20.88 33.07
CA LEU A 261 26.72 -21.90 32.10
C LEU A 261 27.15 -23.31 32.54
N SER A 262 28.01 -23.42 33.56
CA SER A 262 28.36 -24.70 34.18
C SER A 262 27.20 -25.35 34.97
N ASP A 263 26.20 -24.55 35.38
CA ASP A 263 24.96 -25.04 36.03
C ASP A 263 23.98 -25.67 35.04
N LEU A 264 24.16 -25.46 33.74
CA LEU A 264 23.37 -26.13 32.72
C LEU A 264 23.98 -27.52 32.49
N GLY A 265 23.55 -28.48 33.30
CA GLY A 265 23.96 -29.88 33.18
C GLY A 265 23.94 -30.37 31.73
N VAL A 266 24.99 -31.10 31.34
CA VAL A 266 25.16 -31.64 30.00
C VAL A 266 24.03 -32.64 29.72
N MET A 267 23.16 -32.33 28.75
CA MET A 267 22.21 -33.32 28.24
C MET A 267 22.97 -34.37 27.44
N VAL A 268 23.21 -35.52 28.06
CA VAL A 268 23.73 -36.71 27.39
C VAL A 268 22.58 -37.29 26.56
N PHE A 269 22.60 -37.05 25.26
CA PHE A 269 21.79 -37.81 24.32
C PHE A 269 22.41 -39.20 24.21
N GLY A 270 21.71 -40.21 24.73
CA GLY A 270 22.16 -41.59 24.57
C GLY A 270 22.15 -41.97 23.10
N ASP A 271 23.31 -42.33 22.57
CA ASP A 271 23.42 -42.98 21.27
C ASP A 271 22.54 -44.22 21.28
N SER A 272 21.57 -44.26 20.36
CA SER A 272 20.81 -45.46 20.05
C SER A 272 21.79 -46.52 19.55
N GLN A 273 22.15 -47.46 20.42
CA GLN A 273 22.87 -48.68 20.04
C GLN A 273 21.97 -49.52 19.12
N GLU A 274 22.54 -49.91 17.98
CA GLU A 274 22.14 -51.10 17.22
C GLU A 274 22.30 -52.37 18.06
#